data_AF-A0A3M4B0A6-F1
#
_entry.id   AF-A0A3M4B0A6-F1
#
_cell.length_a   1.000
_cell.length_b   1.000
_cell.length_c   1.000
_cell.angle_alpha   90.00
_cell.angle_beta   90.00
_cell.angle_gamma   90.00
#
_symmetry.space_group_name_H-M   'P 1'
#
loop_
_entity.id
_entity.type
_entity.pdbx_description
1 polymer ?
#
loop_
_entity_poly.entity_id
_entity_poly.type
_entity_poly.pdbx_seq_one_letter_code
_entity_poly.pdbx_strand_id
1 'polypeptide(L)' 'MTHCEELRTFPHRGNQRDDIRPGLRVTNYRKRVVIAFAVGATQVSILGIFYGGQDFEVALQLDLDDSRP' A
#
# COMPACT_ATOMS: atom_id res chain seq x y z
N MET A 1 -2.60 -14.07 13.38
CA MET A 1 -1.95 -13.42 12.21
C MET A 1 -3.06 -13.17 11.21
N THR A 2 -3.64 -11.97 11.09
CA THR A 2 -4.89 -11.79 10.30
C THR A 2 -5.09 -10.41 9.64
N HIS A 3 -4.11 -9.49 9.67
CA HIS A 3 -4.39 -8.13 9.18
C HIS A 3 -4.44 -8.01 7.65
N CYS A 4 -3.60 -8.74 6.92
CA CYS A 4 -3.66 -8.75 5.45
C CYS A 4 -4.89 -9.50 4.91
N GLU A 5 -5.39 -10.50 5.65
CA GLU A 5 -6.59 -11.26 5.27
C GLU A 5 -7.85 -10.40 5.34
N GLU A 6 -7.91 -9.45 6.28
CA GLU A 6 -8.99 -8.46 6.37
C GLU A 6 -9.08 -7.56 5.13
N LEU A 7 -7.97 -7.34 4.41
CA LEU A 7 -7.97 -6.59 3.15
C LEU A 7 -8.70 -7.33 2.02
N ARG A 8 -8.81 -8.66 2.11
CA ARG A 8 -9.63 -9.44 1.17
C ARG A 8 -11.12 -9.14 1.35
N THR A 9 -11.55 -8.97 2.59
CA THR A 9 -12.96 -8.68 2.94
C THR A 9 -13.29 -7.20 2.77
N PHE A 10 -12.33 -6.32 3.09
CA PHE A 10 -12.49 -4.87 3.02
C PHE A 10 -11.33 -4.22 2.24
N PRO A 11 -11.26 -4.43 0.91
CA PRO A 11 -10.14 -3.96 0.10
C PRO A 11 -10.03 -2.44 0.06
N HIS A 12 -11.14 -1.72 0.24
CA HIS A 12 -11.16 -0.26 0.23
C HIS A 12 -10.83 0.39 1.57
N ARG A 13 -10.51 -0.40 2.61
CA ARG A 13 -10.08 0.11 3.92
C ARG A 13 -8.70 0.77 3.78
N GLY A 14 -8.41 1.78 4.61
CA GLY A 14 -7.15 2.53 4.55
C GLY A 14 -7.24 3.78 3.69
N ASN A 15 -6.21 4.62 3.78
CA ASN A 15 -6.18 5.91 3.10
C ASN A 15 -5.75 5.71 1.65
N GLN A 16 -6.56 6.23 0.73
CA GLN A 16 -6.20 6.31 -0.68
C GLN A 16 -5.14 7.41 -0.85
N ARG A 17 -4.05 7.06 -1.55
CA ARG A 17 -2.92 7.95 -1.83
C ARG A 17 -2.66 7.99 -3.33
N ASP A 18 -3.71 8.35 -4.08
CA ASP A 18 -3.63 8.54 -5.53
C ASP A 18 -2.67 9.67 -5.92
N ASP A 19 -2.36 10.57 -4.99
CA ASP A 19 -1.34 11.62 -5.10
C ASP A 19 0.10 11.06 -5.25
N ILE A 20 0.36 9.87 -4.72
CA ILE A 20 1.65 9.17 -4.88
C ILE A 20 1.59 8.23 -6.08
N ARG A 21 0.54 7.40 -6.14
CA ARG A 21 0.34 6.37 -7.17
C ARG A 21 -1.14 6.09 -7.36
N PRO A 22 -1.67 6.11 -8.59
CA PRO A 22 -3.06 5.76 -8.84
C PRO A 22 -3.41 4.37 -8.30
N GLY A 23 -4.46 4.29 -7.49
CA GLY A 23 -4.93 3.04 -6.89
C GLY A 23 -4.16 2.59 -5.64
N LEU A 24 -3.18 3.39 -5.19
CA LEU A 24 -2.44 3.12 -3.96
C LEU A 24 -3.33 3.37 -2.73
N ARG A 25 -3.25 2.43 -1.80
CA ARG A 25 -3.80 2.55 -0.46
C ARG A 25 -2.73 2.22 0.59
N VAL A 26 -2.85 2.87 1.73
CA VAL A 26 -2.01 2.62 2.90
C VAL A 26 -2.85 2.41 4.14
N THR A 27 -2.46 1.42 4.95
CA THR A 27 -3.01 1.20 6.29
C THR A 27 -1.89 1.13 7.32
N ASN A 28 -2.16 1.65 8.52
CA ASN A 28 -1.24 1.59 9.63
C ASN A 28 -1.55 0.37 10.49
N TYR A 29 -0.55 -0.48 10.71
CA TYR A 29 -0.63 -1.60 11.64
C TYR A 29 0.22 -1.32 12.88
N ARG A 30 -0.40 -1.46 14.07
CA ARG A 30 0.23 -1.28 15.39
C ARG A 30 1.09 0.01 15.53
N LYS A 31 0.66 1.10 14.90
CA LYS A 31 1.30 2.45 14.92
C LYS A 31 2.74 2.54 14.37
N ARG A 32 3.37 1.42 14.01
CA ARG A 32 4.79 1.39 13.58
C ARG A 32 5.00 0.83 12.20
N VAL A 33 3.96 0.24 11.62
CA VAL A 33 4.02 -0.43 10.33
C VAL A 33 3.05 0.25 9.39
N VAL A 34 3.51 0.61 8.20
CA VAL A 34 2.69 1.07 7.09
C VAL A 34 2.66 -0.05 6.07
N ILE A 35 1.46 -0.50 5.69
CA ILE A 35 1.28 -1.49 4.65
C ILE A 35 0.72 -0.75 3.44
N ALA A 36 1.50 -0.71 2.36
CA ALA A 36 1.12 -0.15 1.08
C ALA A 36 0.59 -1.25 0.17
N PHE A 37 -0.57 -1.03 -0.45
CA PHE A 37 -1.20 -2.00 -1.32
C PHE A 37 -2.05 -1.32 -2.40
N ALA A 38 -2.27 -2.02 -3.50
CA ALA A 38 -3.15 -1.60 -4.57
C ALA A 38 -4.38 -2.51 -4.63
N VAL A 39 -5.53 -1.92 -4.93
CA VAL A 39 -6.78 -2.66 -5.13
C VAL A 39 -7.07 -2.72 -6.63
N GLY A 40 -6.90 -3.90 -7.22
CA GLY A 40 -7.34 -4.20 -8.58
C GLY A 40 -8.80 -4.65 -8.61
N ALA A 41 -9.30 -4.98 -9.80
CA ALA A 41 -10.69 -5.41 -10.00
C ALA A 41 -11.04 -6.72 -9.26
N THR A 42 -10.08 -7.64 -9.13
CA THR A 42 -10.29 -8.98 -8.57
C THR A 42 -9.36 -9.33 -7.43
N GLN A 43 -8.32 -8.52 -7.18
CA GLN A 43 -7.28 -8.84 -6.21
C GLN A 43 -6.72 -7.60 -5.52
N VAL A 44 -6.16 -7.81 -4.33
CA VAL A 44 -5.36 -6.83 -3.60
C VAL A 44 -3.90 -7.23 -3.68
N SER A 45 -3.04 -6.32 -4.13
CA SER A 45 -1.61 -6.53 -4.25
C SER A 45 -0.87 -5.73 -3.19
N ILE A 46 -0.11 -6.39 -2.32
CA ILE A 46 0.75 -5.70 -1.36
C ILE A 46 1.99 -5.21 -2.12
N LEU A 47 2.21 -3.90 -2.11
CA LEU A 47 3.35 -3.26 -2.77
C LEU A 47 4.56 -3.22 -1.84
N GLY A 48 4.33 -3.00 -0.55
CA GLY A 48 5.41 -2.94 0.44
C GLY A 48 4.92 -2.86 1.87
N ILE A 49 5.78 -3.28 2.80
CA ILE A 49 5.56 -3.16 4.24
C ILE A 49 6.72 -2.38 4.81
N PHE A 50 6.43 -1.20 5.33
CA PHE A 50 7.39 -0.21 5.80
C PHE A 50 7.31 -0.11 7.32
N TYR A 51 8.47 -0.09 7.98
CA TYR A 51 8.57 -0.05 9.44
C TYR A 51 9.26 1.23 9.92
N GLY A 52 8.88 1.71 11.10
CA GLY A 52 9.70 2.66 11.84
C GLY A 52 9.86 4.04 11.20
N GLY A 53 8.88 4.50 10.43
CA GLY A 53 8.92 5.82 9.79
C GLY A 53 9.70 5.88 8.48
N GLN A 54 9.94 4.72 7.84
CA GLN A 54 10.42 4.68 6.46
C GLN A 54 9.49 5.50 5.53
N ASP A 55 10.10 6.34 4.68
CA ASP A 55 9.40 7.14 3.67
C ASP A 55 8.93 6.24 2.52
N PHE A 56 7.77 5.61 2.74
CA PHE A 56 7.12 4.78 1.73
C PHE A 56 6.73 5.58 0.48
N GLU A 57 6.51 6.90 0.60
CA GLU A 57 6.12 7.75 -0.52
C GLU A 57 7.19 7.75 -1.61
N VAL A 58 8.45 8.00 -1.22
CA VAL A 58 9.60 8.02 -2.13
C VAL A 58 9.83 6.63 -2.73
N ALA A 59 9.76 5.58 -1.91
CA ALA A 59 9.95 4.20 -2.39
C ALA A 59 8.92 3.82 -3.47
N LEU A 60 7.63 4.14 -3.24
CA LEU A 60 6.56 3.78 -4.17
C LEU A 60 6.51 4.66 -5.42
N GLN A 61 7.03 5.90 -5.37
CA GLN A 61 7.23 6.74 -6.55
C GLN A 61 8.38 6.22 -7.42
N LEU A 62 9.49 5.79 -6.81
CA LEU A 62 10.63 5.23 -7.55
C LEU A 62 10.26 3.94 -8.28
N ASP A 63 9.50 3.04 -7.64
CA ASP A 63 9.01 1.82 -8.29
C ASP A 63 8.11 2.10 -9.52
N LEU A 64 7.38 3.22 -9.51
CA LEU A 64 6.59 3.65 -10.68
C LEU A 64 7.47 4.14 -11.82
N ASP A 65 8.50 4.93 -11.51
CA ASP A 65 9.40 5.50 -12.51
C ASP A 65 10.28 4.42 -13.16
N ASP A 66 10.71 3.40 -12.42
CA ASP A 66 11.48 2.25 -12.95
C ASP A 66 10.61 1.33 -13.84
N SER A 67 9.29 1.36 -13.64
CA SER A 67 8.33 0.63 -14.47
C SER A 67 8.02 1.32 -15.81
N ARG A 68 8.62 2.48 -16.09
CA ARG A 68 8.41 3.22 -17.34
C ARG A 68 9.41 2.71 -18.39
N PRO A 69 8.95 2.26 -19.58
CA PRO A 69 9.83 1.76 -20.63
C PRO A 69 10.77 2.82 -21.19
#